data_AF-A0A940L8W4-F1
#
_entry.id   AF-A0A940L8W4-F1
#
_cell.length_a   1.000
_cell.length_b   1.000
_cell.length_c   1.000
_cell.angle_alpha   90.00
_cell.angle_beta   90.00
_cell.angle_gamma   90.00
#
_symmetry.space_group_name_H-M   'P 1'
#
loop_
_entity.id
_entity.type
_entity.pdbx_description
1 polymer ?
#
loop_
_entity_poly.entity_id
_entity_poly.type
_entity_poly.pdbx_seq_one_letter_code
_entity_poly.pdbx_strand_id
1 'polypeptide(L)'
;MRQFLPALLGIAIIVSSCTKQPPVAVIPEAPVTKKIDFEVYTQKDYSDAYYDNALAEVRLSIAKASYKNDKTTIVWDTTFNFRQFKQYPQMAQKYMIEKTVEHYENSETLQVSTVLMYNFNGHRSMEAKGDPVLANQKYKLATVSF
;
A
#
# COMPACT_ATOMS: atom_id res chain seq x y z
N MET A 1 -82.62 -33.28 -23.80
CA MET A 1 -81.29 -32.90 -24.31
C MET A 1 -80.59 -32.06 -23.26
N ARG A 2 -79.34 -32.44 -22.93
CA ARG A 2 -78.25 -31.68 -22.29
C ARG A 2 -78.54 -30.99 -20.93
N GLN A 3 -78.08 -31.57 -19.79
CA GLN A 3 -76.71 -31.49 -19.19
C GLN A 3 -76.36 -30.07 -18.67
N PHE A 4 -75.70 -29.79 -17.54
CA PHE A 4 -75.26 -30.48 -16.30
C PHE A 4 -74.93 -29.35 -15.27
N LEU A 5 -74.80 -29.75 -14.00
CA LEU A 5 -74.49 -29.00 -12.76
C LEU A 5 -73.09 -28.28 -12.75
N PRO A 6 -72.64 -27.61 -11.66
CA PRO A 6 -72.05 -26.27 -11.64
C PRO A 6 -70.58 -26.26 -11.11
N ALA A 7 -70.14 -25.09 -10.63
CA ALA A 7 -69.11 -24.88 -9.61
C ALA A 7 -67.62 -24.76 -10.02
N LEU A 8 -66.96 -23.82 -9.32
CA LEU A 8 -65.53 -23.68 -9.08
C LEU A 8 -64.60 -23.53 -10.28
N LEU A 9 -64.19 -22.29 -10.54
CA LEU A 9 -62.80 -21.95 -10.88
C LEU A 9 -62.57 -20.55 -10.30
N GLY A 10 -62.21 -20.39 -9.02
CA GLY A 10 -60.98 -20.92 -8.46
C GLY A 10 -59.85 -19.96 -8.81
N ILE A 11 -59.86 -18.80 -8.15
CA ILE A 11 -58.85 -17.74 -8.24
C ILE A 11 -57.48 -18.36 -7.92
N ALA A 12 -56.69 -18.65 -8.95
CA ALA A 12 -55.28 -19.02 -8.80
C ALA A 12 -54.44 -17.74 -8.89
N ILE A 13 -54.48 -16.94 -7.83
CA ILE A 13 -53.42 -15.94 -7.59
C ILE A 13 -52.18 -16.75 -7.23
N ILE A 14 -51.31 -16.92 -8.21
CA ILE A 14 -49.98 -17.48 -8.04
C ILE A 14 -49.21 -16.45 -7.21
N VAL A 15 -49.26 -16.59 -5.90
CA VAL A 15 -48.34 -15.91 -4.99
C VAL A 15 -46.95 -16.43 -5.32
N SER A 16 -46.25 -15.71 -6.20
CA SER A 16 -44.81 -15.85 -6.39
C SER A 16 -44.16 -15.60 -5.04
N SER A 17 -43.95 -16.67 -4.29
CA SER A 17 -43.19 -16.67 -3.04
C SER A 17 -41.76 -16.29 -3.39
N CYS A 18 -41.47 -14.99 -3.30
CA CYS A 18 -40.13 -14.47 -3.25
C CYS A 18 -39.53 -14.98 -1.94
N THR A 19 -38.94 -16.18 -2.01
CA THR A 19 -38.15 -16.72 -0.92
C THR A 19 -36.99 -15.76 -0.73
N LYS A 20 -37.11 -14.88 0.28
CA LYS A 20 -36.00 -14.05 0.73
C LYS A 20 -34.87 -15.00 1.08
N GLN A 21 -33.86 -15.04 0.22
CA GLN A 21 -32.61 -15.74 0.49
C GLN A 21 -32.16 -15.31 1.89
N PRO A 22 -31.85 -16.26 2.79
CA PRO A 22 -31.41 -15.91 4.14
C PRO A 22 -30.20 -14.98 4.00
N PRO A 23 -30.13 -13.88 4.79
CA PRO A 23 -29.03 -12.95 4.69
C PRO A 23 -27.73 -13.73 4.89
N VAL A 24 -26.88 -13.72 3.87
CA VAL A 24 -25.54 -14.31 3.95
C VAL A 24 -24.81 -13.56 5.05
N ALA A 25 -24.37 -14.28 6.08
CA ALA A 25 -23.59 -13.68 7.15
C ALA A 25 -22.32 -13.07 6.56
N VAL A 26 -22.20 -11.73 6.65
CA VAL A 26 -20.99 -11.02 6.25
C VAL A 26 -19.94 -11.33 7.32
N ILE A 27 -19.00 -12.23 7.00
CA ILE A 27 -17.86 -12.50 7.88
C ILE A 27 -16.99 -11.24 7.87
N PRO A 28 -16.74 -10.60 9.02
CA PRO A 28 -15.85 -9.45 9.09
C PRO A 28 -14.46 -9.85 8.61
N GLU A 29 -13.90 -9.05 7.73
CA GLU A 29 -12.54 -9.24 7.26
C GLU A 29 -11.55 -9.04 8.40
N ALA A 30 -10.61 -9.98 8.58
CA ALA A 30 -9.54 -9.85 9.56
C ALA A 30 -8.36 -9.06 8.97
N PRO A 31 -7.72 -8.16 9.73
CA PRO A 31 -6.51 -7.49 9.28
C PRO A 31 -5.35 -8.49 9.16
N VAL A 32 -4.52 -8.31 8.13
CA VAL A 32 -3.27 -9.03 7.91
C VAL A 32 -2.09 -8.13 8.22
N THR A 33 -1.04 -8.72 8.79
CA THR A 33 0.20 -8.01 9.13
C THR A 33 1.25 -8.22 8.04
N LYS A 34 1.88 -7.13 7.59
CA LYS A 34 3.00 -7.15 6.64
C LYS A 34 4.23 -6.47 7.26
N LYS A 35 5.43 -6.97 6.94
CA LYS A 35 6.71 -6.34 7.30
C LYS A 35 7.27 -5.60 6.09
N ILE A 36 7.70 -4.36 6.29
CA ILE A 36 8.29 -3.49 5.30
C ILE A 36 9.63 -3.00 5.84
N ASP A 37 10.70 -3.27 5.11
CA ASP A 37 12.04 -2.79 5.45
C ASP A 37 12.49 -1.76 4.43
N PHE A 38 13.15 -0.72 4.91
CA PHE A 38 13.88 0.22 4.09
C PHE A 38 15.38 0.10 4.32
N GLU A 39 16.12 0.11 3.22
CA GLU A 39 17.57 0.21 3.19
C GLU A 39 17.97 1.57 2.64
N VAL A 40 18.78 2.32 3.40
CA VAL A 40 19.35 3.60 2.94
C VAL A 40 20.86 3.54 3.09
N TYR A 41 21.58 3.70 1.98
CA TYR A 41 23.04 3.70 1.96
C TYR A 41 23.62 4.38 0.71
N THR A 42 24.92 4.66 0.72
CA THR A 42 25.66 5.12 -0.45
C THR A 42 26.36 3.95 -1.16
N GLN A 43 26.37 3.96 -2.50
CA GLN A 43 27.01 2.93 -3.30
C GLN A 43 28.53 3.07 -3.34
N LYS A 44 29.04 4.30 -3.16
CA LYS A 44 30.48 4.60 -3.14
C LYS A 44 30.85 5.44 -1.93
N ASP A 45 32.16 5.51 -1.68
CA ASP A 45 32.70 6.44 -0.70
C ASP A 45 32.62 7.88 -1.24
N TYR A 46 32.06 8.75 -0.41
CA TYR A 46 31.90 10.19 -0.66
C TYR A 46 32.75 11.02 0.30
N SER A 47 33.78 10.43 0.91
CA SER A 47 34.70 11.09 1.84
C SER A 47 35.57 12.19 1.21
N ASP A 48 35.73 12.21 -0.11
CA ASP A 48 36.50 13.22 -0.84
C ASP A 48 35.87 14.62 -0.75
N ALA A 49 36.73 15.65 -0.60
CA ALA A 49 36.33 17.05 -0.53
C ALA A 49 35.53 17.54 -1.76
N TYR A 50 35.68 16.89 -2.93
CA TYR A 50 34.85 17.13 -4.10
C TYR A 50 33.35 17.06 -3.80
N TYR A 51 32.94 16.24 -2.82
CA TYR A 51 31.55 16.02 -2.43
C TYR A 51 31.09 16.82 -1.20
N ASP A 52 31.88 17.77 -0.69
CA ASP A 52 31.51 18.53 0.51
C ASP A 52 30.20 19.32 0.38
N ASN A 53 29.85 19.70 -0.86
CA ASN A 53 28.60 20.39 -1.18
C ASN A 53 27.52 19.45 -1.74
N ALA A 54 27.75 18.13 -1.75
CA ALA A 54 26.76 17.15 -2.19
C ALA A 54 25.78 16.84 -1.05
N LEU A 55 24.51 17.19 -1.24
CA LEU A 55 23.44 16.99 -0.26
C LEU A 55 22.39 16.02 -0.79
N ALA A 56 21.96 15.08 0.04
CA ALA A 56 20.85 14.17 -0.24
C ALA A 56 19.75 14.32 0.81
N GLU A 57 18.51 14.40 0.33
CA GLU A 57 17.31 14.22 1.13
C GLU A 57 16.64 12.91 0.74
N VAL A 58 16.36 12.07 1.73
CA VAL A 58 15.68 10.79 1.53
C VAL A 58 14.33 10.83 2.23
N ARG A 59 13.25 10.60 1.49
CA ARG A 59 11.89 10.46 2.03
C ARG A 59 11.41 9.05 1.81
N LEU A 60 10.87 8.44 2.86
CA LEU A 60 10.34 7.08 2.84
C LEU A 60 8.90 7.14 3.33
N SER A 61 8.00 6.39 2.70
CA SER A 61 6.61 6.32 3.17
C SER A 61 5.96 4.98 2.87
N ILE A 62 4.96 4.68 3.69
CA ILE A 62 4.03 3.57 3.53
C ILE A 62 2.62 4.17 3.54
N ALA A 63 1.84 3.87 2.51
CA ALA A 63 0.46 4.28 2.40
C ALA A 63 -0.47 3.06 2.27
N LYS A 64 -1.71 3.21 2.74
CA LYS A 64 -2.82 2.31 2.48
C LYS A 64 -3.73 2.94 1.44
N ALA A 65 -4.01 2.24 0.36
CA ALA A 65 -5.02 2.61 -0.62
C ALA A 65 -6.26 1.71 -0.42
N SER A 66 -7.40 2.32 -0.07
CA SER A 66 -8.66 1.61 0.16
C SER A 66 -9.52 1.58 -1.11
N TYR A 67 -10.00 0.39 -1.46
CA TYR A 67 -10.92 0.16 -2.58
C TYR A 67 -12.37 0.49 -2.26
N LYS A 68 -12.70 0.65 -0.97
CA LYS A 68 -14.08 0.92 -0.51
C LYS A 68 -14.48 2.38 -0.71
N ASN A 69 -13.51 3.30 -0.68
CA ASN A 69 -13.75 4.74 -0.66
C ASN A 69 -12.68 5.54 -1.43
N ASP A 70 -11.85 4.87 -2.23
CA ASP A 70 -10.77 5.45 -3.03
C ASP A 70 -9.79 6.35 -2.25
N LYS A 71 -9.71 6.16 -0.93
CA LYS A 71 -8.86 6.97 -0.07
C LYS A 71 -7.48 6.34 0.05
N THR A 72 -6.46 7.15 -0.20
CA THR A 72 -5.07 6.83 0.17
C THR A 72 -4.71 7.51 1.50
N THR A 73 -4.19 6.76 2.46
CA THR A 73 -3.77 7.28 3.76
C THR A 73 -2.32 6.89 4.02
N ILE A 74 -1.45 7.86 4.27
CA ILE A 74 -0.08 7.61 4.74
C ILE A 74 -0.19 7.06 6.17
N VAL A 75 0.32 5.85 6.38
CA VAL A 75 0.32 5.20 7.69
C VAL A 75 1.67 5.29 8.39
N TRP A 76 2.72 5.59 7.62
CA TRP A 76 4.03 5.89 8.15
C TRP A 76 4.83 6.67 7.11
N ASP A 77 5.60 7.65 7.56
CA ASP A 77 6.60 8.34 6.76
C ASP A 77 7.80 8.79 7.61
N THR A 78 8.91 9.05 6.93
CA THR A 78 10.08 9.69 7.54
C THR A 78 10.88 10.44 6.48
N THR A 79 11.63 11.46 6.92
CA THR A 79 12.49 12.26 6.06
C THR A 79 13.87 12.45 6.71
N PHE A 80 14.92 12.12 5.96
CA PHE A 80 16.29 12.49 6.25
C PHE A 80 16.58 13.82 5.54
N ASN A 81 16.38 14.94 6.23
CA ASN A 81 16.55 16.29 5.66
C ASN A 81 18.00 16.51 5.18
N PHE A 82 18.16 17.01 3.95
CA PHE A 82 19.42 17.37 3.26
C PHE A 82 20.71 17.18 4.07
N ARG A 83 21.19 15.94 4.16
CA ARG A 83 22.46 15.59 4.77
C ARG A 83 23.53 15.52 3.70
N GLN A 84 24.79 15.77 4.07
CA GLN A 84 25.90 15.55 3.15
C GLN A 84 25.97 14.07 2.76
N PHE A 85 26.38 13.77 1.52
CA PHE A 85 26.50 12.39 1.04
C PHE A 85 27.38 11.53 1.97
N LYS A 86 28.50 12.09 2.45
CA LYS A 86 29.41 11.43 3.40
C LYS A 86 28.81 11.12 4.78
N GLN A 87 27.66 11.69 5.11
CA GLN A 87 26.95 11.42 6.37
C GLN A 87 25.99 10.23 6.25
N TYR A 88 25.70 9.77 5.04
CA TYR A 88 24.97 8.53 4.83
C TYR A 88 25.93 7.34 4.92
N PRO A 89 25.48 6.20 5.47
CA PRO A 89 26.32 5.04 5.63
C PRO A 89 26.58 4.37 4.29
N GLN A 90 27.72 3.72 4.15
CA GLN A 90 27.97 2.81 3.05
C GLN A 90 27.16 1.51 3.22
N MET A 91 27.06 0.72 2.16
CA MET A 91 26.27 -0.53 2.13
C MET A 91 26.51 -1.47 3.32
N ALA A 92 27.75 -1.60 3.79
CA ALA A 92 28.10 -2.45 4.93
C ALA A 92 27.51 -1.98 6.27
N GLN A 93 27.16 -0.70 6.38
CA GLN A 93 26.61 -0.04 7.56
C GLN A 93 25.24 0.58 7.30
N LYS A 94 24.54 0.10 6.26
CA LYS A 94 23.27 0.65 5.78
C LYS A 94 22.27 0.87 6.91
N TYR A 95 21.51 1.95 6.83
CA TYR A 95 20.40 2.14 7.73
C TYR A 95 19.30 1.14 7.38
N MET A 96 18.93 0.31 8.36
CA MET A 96 17.80 -0.62 8.29
C MET A 96 16.64 -0.05 9.08
N ILE A 97 15.52 0.22 8.41
CA ILE A 97 14.31 0.74 9.04
C ILE A 97 13.19 -0.26 8.83
N GLU A 98 12.82 -0.95 9.90
CA GLU A 98 11.77 -1.97 9.86
C GLU A 98 10.42 -1.38 10.31
N LYS A 99 9.36 -1.71 9.57
CA LYS A 99 7.99 -1.33 9.88
C LYS A 99 7.06 -2.51 9.73
N THR A 100 6.20 -2.67 10.73
CA THR A 100 5.10 -3.63 10.71
C THR A 100 3.80 -2.86 10.51
N VAL A 101 3.04 -3.23 9.49
CA VAL A 101 1.79 -2.55 9.13
C VAL A 101 0.70 -3.58 8.97
N GLU A 102 -0.43 -3.35 9.63
CA GLU A 102 -1.65 -4.14 9.44
C GLU A 102 -2.54 -3.51 8.38
N HIS A 103 -3.18 -4.29 7.51
CA HIS A 103 -4.19 -3.81 6.57
C HIS A 103 -5.25 -4.88 6.29
N TYR A 104 -6.37 -4.52 5.69
CA TYR A 104 -7.41 -5.45 5.27
C TYR A 104 -7.17 -5.89 3.81
N GLU A 105 -6.80 -7.15 3.57
CA GLU A 105 -6.24 -7.63 2.29
C GLU A 105 -7.19 -7.54 1.08
N ASN A 106 -8.48 -7.71 1.29
CA ASN A 106 -9.52 -7.65 0.27
C ASN A 106 -10.03 -6.23 0.02
N SER A 107 -9.75 -5.28 0.91
CA SER A 107 -10.28 -3.92 0.81
C SER A 107 -9.23 -2.81 0.80
N GLU A 108 -7.97 -3.15 1.05
CA GLU A 108 -6.84 -2.23 1.08
C GLU A 108 -5.61 -2.85 0.40
N THR A 109 -4.81 -2.00 -0.25
CA THR A 109 -3.42 -2.33 -0.61
C THR A 109 -2.43 -1.43 0.08
N LEU A 110 -1.23 -1.95 0.30
CA LEU A 110 -0.11 -1.16 0.76
C LEU A 110 0.73 -0.69 -0.42
N GLN A 111 1.15 0.56 -0.38
CA GLN A 111 2.12 1.15 -1.30
C GLN A 111 3.32 1.64 -0.50
N VAL A 112 4.51 1.24 -0.94
CA VAL A 112 5.79 1.68 -0.37
C VAL A 112 6.42 2.66 -1.33
N SER A 113 6.77 3.85 -0.85
CA SER A 113 7.37 4.89 -1.68
C SER A 113 8.70 5.36 -1.12
N THR A 114 9.62 5.68 -2.03
CA THR A 114 10.92 6.25 -1.73
C THR A 114 11.18 7.43 -2.65
N VAL A 115 11.65 8.53 -2.10
CA VAL A 115 12.10 9.70 -2.86
C VAL A 115 13.52 10.03 -2.44
N LEU A 116 14.41 10.14 -3.41
CA LEU A 116 15.76 10.66 -3.25
C LEU A 116 15.83 12.00 -3.97
N MET A 117 16.21 13.05 -3.26
CA MET A 117 16.55 14.33 -3.87
C MET A 117 18.03 14.58 -3.63
N TYR A 118 18.78 14.89 -4.69
CA TYR A 118 20.17 15.28 -4.56
C TYR A 118 20.41 16.69 -5.09
N ASN A 119 21.28 17.42 -4.39
CA ASN A 119 21.80 18.71 -4.80
C ASN A 119 23.32 18.61 -4.83
N PHE A 120 23.90 18.86 -6.00
CA PHE A 120 25.35 18.91 -6.16
C PHE A 120 25.75 20.19 -6.89
N ASN A 121 26.49 21.06 -6.20
CA ASN A 121 26.94 22.36 -6.73
C ASN A 121 25.81 23.20 -7.36
N GLY A 122 24.62 23.19 -6.73
CA GLY A 122 23.45 23.94 -7.19
C GLY A 122 22.58 23.21 -8.22
N HIS A 123 23.05 22.08 -8.75
CA HIS A 123 22.23 21.22 -9.61
C HIS A 123 21.39 20.28 -8.77
N ARG A 124 20.06 20.40 -8.88
CA ARG A 124 19.11 19.55 -8.18
C ARG A 124 18.52 18.49 -9.11
N SER A 125 18.40 17.28 -8.61
CA SER A 125 17.65 16.21 -9.27
C SER A 125 16.90 15.38 -8.24
N MET A 126 15.95 14.60 -8.71
CA MET A 126 15.05 13.81 -7.89
C MET A 126 14.73 12.49 -8.58
N GLU A 127 14.76 11.43 -7.80
CA GLU A 127 14.27 10.10 -8.18
C GLU A 127 13.16 9.71 -7.21
N ALA A 128 12.07 9.17 -7.75
CA ALA A 128 10.95 8.71 -6.96
C ALA A 128 10.53 7.32 -7.44
N LYS A 129 10.26 6.43 -6.49
CA LYS A 129 9.78 5.08 -6.73
C LYS A 129 8.60 4.80 -5.82
N GLY A 130 7.58 4.16 -6.35
CA GLY A 130 6.42 3.68 -5.59
C GLY A 130 6.07 2.28 -6.05
N ASP A 131 6.11 1.32 -5.13
CA ASP A 131 5.80 -0.08 -5.41
C ASP A 131 4.62 -0.54 -4.57
N PRO A 132 3.67 -1.31 -5.13
CA PRO A 132 2.68 -2.01 -4.33
C PRO A 132 3.34 -3.14 -3.52
N VAL A 133 2.75 -3.45 -2.36
CA VAL A 133 2.98 -4.71 -1.65
C VAL A 133 1.93 -5.70 -2.12
N LEU A 134 2.37 -6.79 -2.73
CA LEU A 134 1.44 -7.80 -3.27
C LEU A 134 0.74 -8.56 -2.14
N ALA A 135 -0.48 -9.03 -2.36
CA ALA A 135 -1.24 -9.78 -1.35
C ALA A 135 -0.45 -11.01 -0.83
N ASN A 136 0.13 -11.81 -1.73
CA ASN A 136 0.96 -12.97 -1.35
C ASN A 136 2.32 -12.61 -0.73
N GLN A 137 2.68 -11.33 -0.67
CA GLN A 137 3.96 -10.85 -0.15
C GLN A 137 3.82 -10.47 1.33
N LYS A 138 4.39 -11.29 2.22
CA LYS A 138 4.45 -10.98 3.67
C LYS A 138 5.51 -9.93 4.02
N TYR A 139 6.50 -9.79 3.15
CA TYR A 139 7.71 -9.00 3.37
C TYR A 139 8.05 -8.16 2.13
N LYS A 140 8.22 -6.85 2.29
CA LYS A 140 8.68 -5.94 1.23
C LYS A 140 9.97 -5.23 1.65
N LEU A 141 10.98 -5.30 0.80
CA LEU A 141 12.19 -4.48 0.90
C LEU A 141 12.10 -3.32 -0.10
N ALA A 142 12.42 -2.12 0.35
CA ALA A 142 12.63 -0.94 -0.48
C ALA A 142 14.04 -0.38 -0.24
N THR A 143 14.77 -0.10 -1.31
CA THR A 143 16.16 0.35 -1.23
C THR A 143 16.29 1.73 -1.84
N VAL A 144 16.99 2.61 -1.12
CA VAL A 144 17.46 3.91 -1.60
C VAL A 144 18.98 3.90 -1.57
N SER A 145 19.59 3.99 -2.74
CA SER A 145 21.05 4.00 -2.88
C SER A 145 21.51 5.05 -3.87
N PHE A 146 22.62 5.72 -3.59
CA PHE A 146 23.18 6.78 -4.44
C PHE A 146 24.69 6.91 -4.26
#